data_AF-A0A961TIK7-F1
#
_entry.id   AF-A0A961TIK7-F1
#
_cell.length_a   1.000
_cell.length_b   1.000
_cell.length_c   1.000
_cell.angle_alpha   90.00
_cell.angle_beta   90.00
_cell.angle_gamma   90.00
#
_symmetry.space_group_name_H-M   'P 1'
#
loop_
_entity.id
_entity.type
_entity.pdbx_description
1 polymer ?
#
loop_
_entity_poly.entity_id
_entity_poly.type
_entity_poly.pdbx_seq_one_letter_code
_entity_poly.pdbx_strand_id
1 'polypeptide(L)'
;VVTAVTDPDERVNSLGHAMLRQAGVMVDEGVLAGEARQGLAAYLLHKRLGRPLVTLKLAVSADGFIGVKGRGQVSVTGPQSRAMSHLMRARNHAILVGVGTVIEDDPELTCRLQGLEDRSPVRVVLDPHGRMPAGSALARTAANAPVLIVAPPGLPAHAPALAAGCEVLPCELHEGRVALPELLDDLAARGIRSLLVEGGAAVAKSFLDEDLVDEIALFRGGVSLAGKGAVASPLGDGASLAGFTQTGEARYGDDKLTHYSRKA
;
A
#
# COMPACT_ATOMS: atom_id res chain seq x y z
N VAL A 1 36.19 -1.88 -6.18
CA VAL A 1 34.72 -1.68 -6.30
C VAL A 1 34.11 -2.13 -4.98
N VAL A 2 33.20 -1.34 -4.41
CA VAL A 2 32.53 -1.67 -3.15
C VAL A 2 31.04 -1.76 -3.44
N THR A 3 30.40 -2.86 -3.05
CA THR A 3 28.98 -3.13 -3.31
C THR A 3 28.24 -3.46 -2.03
N ALA A 4 26.98 -3.04 -1.96
CA ALA A 4 26.13 -3.23 -0.78
C ALA A 4 25.31 -4.52 -0.86
N VAL A 5 24.65 -4.76 -1.98
CA VAL A 5 23.83 -5.95 -2.23
C VAL A 5 24.16 -6.51 -3.60
N THR A 6 24.15 -7.84 -3.71
CA THR A 6 24.28 -8.54 -4.98
C THR A 6 22.96 -8.56 -5.72
N ASP A 7 23.01 -8.64 -7.06
CA ASP A 7 21.80 -8.76 -7.87
C ASP A 7 21.01 -10.02 -7.47
N PRO A 8 19.70 -9.91 -7.14
CA PRO A 8 18.88 -11.05 -6.78
C PRO A 8 18.53 -11.95 -7.97
N ASP A 9 18.75 -11.51 -9.21
CA ASP A 9 18.45 -12.29 -10.41
C ASP A 9 19.46 -13.43 -10.59
N GLU A 10 18.98 -14.67 -10.46
CA GLU A 10 19.80 -15.88 -10.51
C GLU A 10 20.62 -16.00 -11.80
N ARG A 11 20.18 -15.36 -12.90
CA ARG A 11 20.88 -15.41 -14.20
C ARG A 11 22.19 -14.63 -14.21
N VAL A 12 22.33 -13.64 -13.32
CA VAL A 12 23.48 -12.71 -13.29
C VAL A 12 24.13 -12.58 -11.91
N ASN A 13 23.54 -13.19 -10.89
CA ASN A 13 24.03 -13.14 -9.52
C ASN A 13 25.53 -13.44 -9.47
N SER A 14 26.29 -12.48 -8.94
CA SER A 14 27.75 -12.54 -8.73
C SER A 14 28.62 -12.62 -10.00
N LEU A 15 28.06 -12.73 -11.21
CA LEU A 15 28.83 -12.77 -12.46
C LEU A 15 29.63 -11.47 -12.66
N GLY A 16 29.03 -10.32 -12.40
CA GLY A 16 29.72 -9.02 -12.50
C GLY A 16 30.90 -8.91 -11.52
N HIS A 17 30.74 -9.40 -10.29
CA HIS A 17 31.82 -9.42 -9.30
C HIS A 17 32.96 -10.36 -9.72
N ALA A 18 32.64 -11.51 -10.30
CA ALA A 18 33.63 -12.45 -10.83
C ALA A 18 34.43 -11.82 -11.99
N MET A 19 33.77 -11.14 -12.93
CA MET A 19 34.43 -10.45 -14.05
C MET A 19 35.38 -9.37 -13.56
N LEU A 20 34.97 -8.56 -12.57
CA LEU A 20 35.83 -7.55 -11.96
C LEU A 20 37.08 -8.17 -11.32
N ARG A 21 36.90 -9.24 -10.53
CA ARG A 21 38.02 -9.96 -9.90
C ARG A 21 38.98 -10.55 -10.93
N GLN A 22 38.47 -11.14 -12.02
CA GLN A 22 39.30 -11.67 -13.10
C GLN A 22 40.13 -10.59 -13.80
N ALA A 23 39.63 -9.36 -13.86
CA ALA A 23 40.35 -8.20 -14.38
C ALA A 23 41.34 -7.58 -13.37
N GLY A 24 41.56 -8.20 -12.21
CA GLY A 24 42.45 -7.71 -11.16
C GLY A 24 41.87 -6.59 -10.29
N VAL A 25 40.56 -6.34 -10.38
CA VAL A 25 39.88 -5.33 -9.56
C VAL A 25 39.48 -5.94 -8.21
N MET A 26 39.87 -5.31 -7.11
CA MET A 26 39.40 -5.69 -5.77
C MET A 26 37.90 -5.39 -5.63
N VAL A 27 37.14 -6.35 -5.08
CA VAL A 27 35.69 -6.24 -4.88
C VAL A 27 35.36 -6.58 -3.43
N ASP A 28 34.87 -5.58 -2.70
CA ASP A 28 34.29 -5.73 -1.35
C ASP A 28 32.76 -5.74 -1.45
N GLU A 29 32.13 -6.75 -0.85
CA GLU A 29 30.70 -6.99 -0.92
C GLU A 29 30.05 -6.85 0.47
N GLY A 30 28.78 -6.46 0.49
CA GLY A 30 27.98 -6.42 1.73
C GLY A 30 28.12 -5.15 2.56
N VAL A 31 28.80 -4.12 2.07
CA VAL A 31 28.97 -2.87 2.81
C VAL A 31 27.63 -2.13 2.89
N LEU A 32 27.12 -1.90 4.11
CA LEU A 32 25.78 -1.33 4.35
C LEU A 32 24.64 -2.13 3.68
N ALA A 33 24.78 -3.46 3.63
CA ALA A 33 23.79 -4.32 2.99
C ALA A 33 22.39 -4.21 3.63
N GLY A 34 22.29 -3.89 4.93
CA GLY A 34 21.00 -3.74 5.61
C GLY A 34 20.21 -2.54 5.09
N GLU A 35 20.86 -1.38 5.07
CA GLU A 35 20.31 -0.11 4.58
C GLU A 35 20.01 -0.16 3.09
N ALA A 36 20.90 -0.77 2.29
CA ALA A 36 20.67 -0.97 0.87
C ALA A 36 19.46 -1.88 0.61
N ARG A 37 19.29 -2.97 1.37
CA ARG A 37 18.10 -3.82 1.27
C ARG A 37 16.82 -3.07 1.62
N GLN A 38 16.85 -2.19 2.63
CA GLN A 38 15.70 -1.35 2.97
C GLN A 38 15.35 -0.38 1.82
N GLY A 39 16.34 0.31 1.26
CA GLY A 39 16.13 1.23 0.13
C GLY A 39 15.66 0.53 -1.15
N LEU A 40 16.02 -0.74 -1.33
CA LEU A 40 15.66 -1.56 -2.49
C LEU A 40 14.55 -2.57 -2.20
N ALA A 41 13.89 -2.50 -1.05
CA ALA A 41 13.00 -3.57 -0.55
C ALA A 41 11.93 -3.97 -1.56
N ALA A 42 11.24 -2.98 -2.17
CA ALA A 42 10.24 -3.22 -3.20
C ALA A 42 10.79 -3.92 -4.45
N TYR A 43 12.00 -3.55 -4.90
CA TYR A 43 12.66 -4.19 -6.03
C TYR A 43 13.06 -5.63 -5.71
N LEU A 44 13.73 -5.83 -4.57
CA LEU A 44 14.22 -7.14 -4.13
C LEU A 44 13.07 -8.11 -3.88
N LEU A 45 11.99 -7.65 -3.25
CA LEU A 45 10.80 -8.46 -2.99
C LEU A 45 10.12 -8.87 -4.31
N HIS A 46 9.91 -7.92 -5.21
CA HIS A 46 9.33 -8.20 -6.53
C HIS A 46 10.16 -9.22 -7.32
N LYS A 47 11.49 -9.09 -7.31
CA LYS A 47 12.37 -10.06 -7.98
C LYS A 47 12.33 -11.45 -7.35
N ARG A 48 12.20 -11.53 -6.02
CA ARG A 48 12.23 -12.80 -5.29
C ARG A 48 10.88 -13.52 -5.27
N LEU A 49 9.79 -12.79 -5.08
CA LEU A 49 8.46 -13.33 -4.83
C LEU A 49 7.46 -13.09 -5.98
N GLY A 50 7.84 -12.34 -7.00
CA GLY A 50 6.95 -12.04 -8.13
C GLY A 50 5.82 -11.05 -7.82
N ARG A 51 5.72 -10.53 -6.59
CA ARG A 51 4.64 -9.63 -6.15
C ARG A 51 5.14 -8.26 -5.66
N PRO A 52 4.27 -7.23 -5.56
CA PRO A 52 4.62 -5.94 -4.97
C PRO A 52 4.93 -6.08 -3.47
N LEU A 53 5.78 -5.20 -2.95
CA LEU A 53 5.88 -4.95 -1.51
C LEU A 53 4.62 -4.25 -1.03
N VAL A 54 3.97 -4.81 -0.02
CA VAL A 54 2.70 -4.32 0.52
C VAL A 54 2.94 -3.60 1.84
N THR A 55 2.68 -2.29 1.86
CA THR A 55 2.65 -1.48 3.07
C THR A 55 1.20 -1.26 3.50
N LEU A 56 0.80 -1.79 4.65
CA LEU A 56 -0.48 -1.46 5.28
C LEU A 56 -0.35 -0.17 6.10
N LYS A 57 -1.07 0.87 5.70
CA LYS A 57 -1.13 2.13 6.46
C LYS A 57 -2.43 2.20 7.25
N LEU A 58 -2.30 2.43 8.56
CA LEU A 58 -3.44 2.62 9.46
C LEU A 58 -3.29 3.92 10.24
N ALA A 59 -4.41 4.62 10.41
CA ALA A 59 -4.52 5.72 11.38
C ALA A 59 -5.54 5.31 12.43
N VAL A 60 -5.11 5.21 13.68
CA VAL A 60 -5.96 4.80 14.80
C VAL A 60 -6.03 5.89 15.85
N SER A 61 -7.20 6.04 16.46
CA SER A 61 -7.43 6.91 17.60
C SER A 61 -6.70 6.38 18.84
N ALA A 62 -6.66 7.19 19.91
CA ALA A 62 -6.02 6.81 21.17
C ALA A 62 -6.61 5.53 21.78
N ASP A 63 -7.89 5.26 21.46
CA ASP A 63 -8.68 4.10 21.86
C ASP A 63 -8.79 3.01 20.77
N GLY A 64 -7.97 3.05 19.72
CA GLY A 64 -7.78 1.93 18.79
C GLY A 64 -8.82 1.79 17.67
N PHE A 65 -9.54 2.87 17.34
CA PHE A 65 -10.53 2.89 16.26
C PHE A 65 -10.01 3.64 15.03
N ILE A 66 -10.44 3.22 13.84
CA ILE A 66 -9.99 3.81 12.56
C ILE A 66 -10.98 4.83 11.98
N GLY A 67 -12.17 4.94 12.57
CA GLY A 67 -13.23 5.80 12.05
C GLY A 67 -14.56 5.56 12.76
N VAL A 68 -15.61 6.17 12.24
CA VAL A 68 -16.98 6.06 12.76
C VAL A 68 -17.93 5.77 11.61
N LYS A 69 -18.70 4.68 11.71
CA LYS A 69 -19.59 4.25 10.64
C LYS A 69 -20.59 5.36 10.28
N GLY A 70 -20.71 5.65 8.98
CA GLY A 70 -21.66 6.64 8.46
C GLY A 70 -21.31 8.11 8.71
N ARG A 71 -20.10 8.42 9.23
CA ARG A 71 -19.62 9.80 9.39
C ARG A 71 -18.64 10.25 8.30
N GLY A 72 -18.41 9.39 7.30
CA GLY A 72 -17.39 9.61 6.28
C GLY A 72 -16.03 9.87 6.92
N GLN A 73 -15.28 10.82 6.35
CA GLN A 73 -13.91 11.08 6.74
C GLN A 73 -13.80 11.68 8.15
N VAL A 74 -13.42 10.84 9.12
CA VAL A 74 -13.07 11.27 10.49
C VAL A 74 -11.58 11.54 10.58
N SER A 75 -11.20 12.76 10.97
CA SER A 75 -9.79 13.11 11.17
C SER A 75 -9.26 12.52 12.47
N VAL A 76 -8.64 11.34 12.37
CA VAL A 76 -7.96 10.67 13.48
C VAL A 76 -6.62 11.33 13.80
N THR A 77 -5.92 11.81 12.78
CA THR A 77 -4.56 12.36 12.85
C THR A 77 -4.53 13.81 12.36
N GLY A 78 -3.57 14.58 12.86
CA GLY A 78 -3.31 15.97 12.50
C GLY A 78 -2.71 16.19 11.10
N PRO A 79 -2.51 17.45 10.70
CA PRO A 79 -2.05 17.82 9.37
C PRO A 79 -0.64 17.30 9.05
N GLN A 80 0.29 17.25 10.01
CA GLN A 80 1.65 16.75 9.79
C GLN A 80 1.64 15.24 9.41
N SER A 81 0.84 14.43 10.09
CA SER A 81 0.65 13.01 9.73
C SER A 81 -0.03 12.82 8.38
N ARG A 82 -0.96 13.70 8.01
CA ARG A 82 -1.58 13.70 6.68
C ARG A 82 -0.59 14.05 5.59
N ALA A 83 0.31 15.01 5.82
CA ALA A 83 1.42 15.31 4.92
C ALA A 83 2.35 14.09 4.75
N MET A 84 2.67 13.39 5.84
CA MET A 84 3.44 12.15 5.77
C MET A 84 2.71 11.05 4.98
N SER A 85 1.38 10.92 5.13
CA SER A 85 0.57 10.00 4.32
C SER A 85 0.65 10.34 2.83
N HIS A 86 0.63 11.63 2.46
CA HIS A 86 0.86 12.03 1.06
C HIS A 86 2.27 11.69 0.56
N LEU A 87 3.30 11.83 1.41
CA LEU A 87 4.65 11.40 1.06
C LEU A 87 4.72 9.88 0.83
N MET A 88 3.99 9.09 1.62
CA MET A 88 3.88 7.64 1.41
C MET A 88 3.22 7.34 0.06
N ARG A 89 2.16 8.07 -0.33
CA ARG A 89 1.55 7.94 -1.66
C ARG A 89 2.56 8.22 -2.77
N ALA A 90 3.35 9.29 -2.66
CA ALA A 90 4.38 9.65 -3.64
C ALA A 90 5.53 8.63 -3.78
N ARG A 91 5.71 7.78 -2.77
CA ARG A 91 6.76 6.74 -2.71
C ARG A 91 6.28 5.36 -3.15
N ASN A 92 4.98 5.17 -3.30
CA ASN A 92 4.40 3.89 -3.74
C ASN A 92 3.95 3.98 -5.19
N HIS A 93 4.06 2.88 -5.93
CA HIS A 93 3.59 2.82 -7.31
C HIS A 93 2.05 2.79 -7.37
N ALA A 94 1.43 2.13 -6.39
CA ALA A 94 -0.02 2.02 -6.29
C ALA A 94 -0.53 2.27 -4.86
N ILE A 95 -1.78 2.71 -4.77
CA ILE A 95 -2.57 2.79 -3.54
C ILE A 95 -3.84 1.98 -3.73
N LEU A 96 -4.24 1.17 -2.74
CA LEU A 96 -5.44 0.35 -2.80
C LEU A 96 -6.39 0.66 -1.66
N VAL A 97 -7.68 0.75 -2.00
CA VAL A 97 -8.80 0.82 -1.06
C VAL A 97 -9.90 -0.17 -1.46
N GLY A 98 -10.79 -0.49 -0.53
CA GLY A 98 -12.07 -1.13 -0.87
C GLY A 98 -13.10 -0.10 -1.36
N VAL A 99 -14.04 -0.52 -2.20
CA VAL A 99 -15.15 0.35 -2.65
C VAL A 99 -15.97 0.94 -1.50
N GLY A 100 -16.03 0.26 -0.34
CA GLY A 100 -16.67 0.79 0.86
C GLY A 100 -16.08 2.14 1.28
N THR A 101 -14.76 2.27 1.27
CA THR A 101 -14.06 3.54 1.54
C THR A 101 -14.40 4.60 0.49
N VAL A 102 -14.54 4.20 -0.78
CA VAL A 102 -14.93 5.15 -1.84
C VAL A 102 -16.35 5.68 -1.61
N ILE A 103 -17.28 4.82 -1.23
CA ILE A 103 -18.67 5.19 -0.96
C ILE A 103 -18.79 6.06 0.30
N GLU A 104 -18.01 5.74 1.34
CA GLU A 104 -18.11 6.43 2.63
C GLU A 104 -17.36 7.77 2.64
N ASP A 105 -16.19 7.85 2.00
CA ASP A 105 -15.27 9.00 2.15
C ASP A 105 -15.06 9.82 0.86
N ASP A 106 -15.52 9.35 -0.30
CA ASP A 106 -15.26 9.91 -1.64
C ASP A 106 -13.81 10.43 -1.85
N PRO A 107 -12.76 9.62 -1.57
CA PRO A 107 -11.39 10.12 -1.57
C PRO A 107 -10.82 10.22 -2.99
N GLU A 108 -9.96 11.21 -3.24
CA GLU A 108 -9.21 11.31 -4.51
C GLU A 108 -8.02 10.35 -4.61
N LEU A 109 -7.44 9.95 -3.46
CA LEU A 109 -6.26 9.09 -3.33
C LEU A 109 -4.99 9.55 -4.09
N THR A 110 -4.86 10.86 -4.33
CA THR A 110 -3.68 11.48 -4.96
C THR A 110 -2.62 11.92 -3.94
N CYS A 111 -1.41 12.20 -4.44
CA CYS A 111 -0.42 13.00 -3.74
C CYS A 111 -0.73 14.49 -3.95
N ARG A 112 -0.73 15.29 -2.88
CA ARG A 112 -1.01 16.73 -2.92
C ARG A 112 0.07 17.55 -2.21
N LEU A 113 1.27 16.98 -2.08
CA LEU A 113 2.43 17.74 -1.63
C LEU A 113 2.97 18.54 -2.81
N GLN A 114 3.29 19.81 -2.54
CA GLN A 114 3.81 20.72 -3.55
C GLN A 114 5.06 20.16 -4.23
N GLY A 115 5.03 20.07 -5.56
CA GLY A 115 6.12 19.57 -6.39
C GLY A 115 6.22 18.04 -6.45
N LEU A 116 5.23 17.32 -5.92
CA LEU A 116 5.13 15.85 -5.94
C LEU A 116 3.76 15.38 -6.42
N GLU A 117 2.95 16.25 -7.03
CA GLU A 117 1.62 15.91 -7.52
C GLU A 117 1.67 14.88 -8.66
N ASP A 118 2.70 14.97 -9.51
CA ASP A 118 3.04 14.04 -10.60
C ASP A 118 3.49 12.66 -10.10
N ARG A 119 3.77 12.54 -8.79
CA ARG A 119 4.09 11.28 -8.11
C ARG A 119 2.86 10.58 -7.55
N SER A 120 1.66 11.01 -7.93
CA SER A 120 0.43 10.32 -7.50
C SER A 120 0.44 8.84 -7.92
N PRO A 121 0.14 7.90 -7.00
CA PRO A 121 0.16 6.48 -7.30
C PRO A 121 -1.00 6.10 -8.23
N VAL A 122 -0.87 4.93 -8.88
CA VAL A 122 -2.01 4.25 -9.51
C VAL A 122 -3.04 3.91 -8.42
N ARG A 123 -4.31 4.24 -8.64
CA ARG A 123 -5.36 4.10 -7.62
C ARG A 123 -6.17 2.85 -7.89
N VAL A 124 -6.11 1.88 -6.99
CA VAL A 124 -6.72 0.56 -7.12
C VAL A 124 -7.94 0.48 -6.20
N VAL A 125 -9.09 0.09 -6.75
CA VAL A 125 -10.35 -0.03 -6.00
C VAL A 125 -10.86 -1.46 -6.09
N LEU A 126 -10.99 -2.14 -4.94
CA LEU A 126 -11.66 -3.44 -4.89
C LEU A 126 -13.18 -3.24 -4.97
N ASP A 127 -13.78 -3.52 -6.11
CA ASP A 127 -15.22 -3.35 -6.36
C ASP A 127 -15.83 -4.53 -7.13
N PRO A 128 -15.88 -5.74 -6.55
CA PRO A 128 -16.33 -6.94 -7.25
C PRO A 128 -17.81 -6.95 -7.66
N HIS A 129 -18.57 -5.90 -7.32
CA HIS A 129 -20.01 -5.80 -7.54
C HIS A 129 -20.44 -4.51 -8.25
N GLY A 130 -19.50 -3.69 -8.73
CA GLY A 130 -19.84 -2.45 -9.45
C GLY A 130 -20.60 -1.41 -8.63
N ARG A 131 -20.19 -1.22 -7.37
CA ARG A 131 -20.81 -0.26 -6.45
C ARG A 131 -20.15 1.11 -6.47
N MET A 132 -18.99 1.26 -7.11
CA MET A 132 -18.29 2.54 -7.15
C MET A 132 -19.15 3.60 -7.87
N PRO A 133 -19.49 4.72 -7.22
CA PRO A 133 -20.27 5.76 -7.87
C PRO A 133 -19.53 6.35 -9.08
N ALA A 134 -20.23 6.45 -10.21
CA ALA A 134 -19.71 7.06 -11.45
C ALA A 134 -19.24 8.51 -11.25
N GLY A 135 -19.91 9.20 -10.33
CA GLY A 135 -19.58 10.57 -9.96
C GLY A 135 -18.52 10.67 -8.86
N SER A 136 -17.86 9.59 -8.42
CA SER A 136 -16.85 9.65 -7.35
C SER A 136 -15.64 10.53 -7.71
N ALA A 137 -14.94 11.05 -6.70
CA ALA A 137 -13.72 11.81 -6.86
C ALA A 137 -12.66 11.06 -7.68
N LEU A 138 -12.56 9.74 -7.50
CA LEU A 138 -11.68 8.86 -8.29
C LEU A 138 -12.04 8.92 -9.78
N ALA A 139 -13.31 8.66 -10.12
CA ALA A 139 -13.76 8.69 -11.51
C ALA A 139 -13.58 10.07 -12.15
N ARG A 140 -13.95 11.15 -11.43
CA ARG A 140 -13.78 12.54 -11.93
C ARG A 140 -12.33 12.92 -12.20
N THR A 141 -11.37 12.27 -11.53
CA THR A 141 -9.94 12.58 -11.63
C THR A 141 -9.15 11.47 -12.32
N ALA A 142 -9.80 10.50 -12.96
CA ALA A 142 -9.14 9.37 -13.63
C ALA A 142 -8.23 9.80 -14.80
N ALA A 143 -8.50 10.95 -15.42
CA ALA A 143 -7.63 11.55 -16.43
C ALA A 143 -6.28 12.07 -15.86
N ASN A 144 -6.24 12.43 -14.58
CA ASN A 144 -5.05 13.02 -13.95
C ASN A 144 -4.14 11.98 -13.27
N ALA A 145 -4.72 10.86 -12.83
CA ALA A 145 -4.00 9.73 -12.29
C ALA A 145 -4.74 8.43 -12.64
N PRO A 146 -4.09 7.31 -12.97
CA PRO A 146 -4.83 6.10 -13.33
C PRO A 146 -5.71 5.57 -12.20
N VAL A 147 -6.88 5.03 -12.55
CA VAL A 147 -7.78 4.30 -11.63
C VAL A 147 -8.01 2.90 -12.18
N LEU A 148 -7.62 1.88 -11.42
CA LEU A 148 -7.87 0.47 -11.70
C LEU A 148 -9.00 -0.02 -10.79
N ILE A 149 -10.08 -0.50 -11.38
CA ILE A 149 -11.19 -1.14 -10.68
C ILE A 149 -10.95 -2.64 -10.74
N VAL A 150 -10.76 -3.28 -9.59
CA VAL A 150 -10.55 -4.72 -9.48
C VAL A 150 -11.91 -5.39 -9.31
N ALA A 151 -12.29 -6.20 -10.29
CA ALA A 151 -13.58 -6.86 -10.34
C ALA A 151 -13.55 -8.06 -11.30
N PRO A 152 -14.55 -8.94 -11.24
CA PRO A 152 -14.74 -9.94 -12.28
C PRO A 152 -14.92 -9.28 -13.66
N PRO A 153 -14.54 -9.96 -14.76
CA PRO A 153 -14.67 -9.40 -16.10
C PRO A 153 -16.13 -9.16 -16.48
N GLY A 154 -16.38 -8.08 -17.25
CA GLY A 154 -17.64 -7.88 -17.96
C GLY A 154 -18.83 -7.38 -17.12
N LEU A 155 -18.63 -6.88 -15.90
CA LEU A 155 -19.71 -6.30 -15.10
C LEU A 155 -20.26 -5.01 -15.73
N PRO A 156 -21.55 -4.96 -16.17
CA PRO A 156 -22.13 -3.77 -16.79
C PRO A 156 -22.17 -2.56 -15.87
N ALA A 157 -22.22 -2.79 -14.56
CA ALA A 157 -22.24 -1.74 -13.54
C ALA A 157 -20.98 -0.85 -13.55
N HIS A 158 -19.87 -1.30 -14.14
CA HIS A 158 -18.66 -0.47 -14.30
C HIS A 158 -18.68 0.45 -15.51
N ALA A 159 -19.63 0.28 -16.45
CA ALA A 159 -19.67 1.06 -17.69
C ALA A 159 -19.59 2.58 -17.47
N PRO A 160 -20.28 3.17 -16.47
CA PRO A 160 -20.15 4.61 -16.20
C PRO A 160 -18.73 5.03 -15.75
N ALA A 161 -18.06 4.22 -14.94
CA ALA A 161 -16.70 4.51 -14.50
C ALA A 161 -15.68 4.34 -15.63
N LEU A 162 -15.87 3.34 -16.50
CA LEU A 162 -15.10 3.17 -17.73
C LEU A 162 -15.25 4.38 -18.66
N ALA A 163 -16.47 4.89 -18.82
CA ALA A 163 -16.72 6.11 -19.60
C ALA A 163 -16.04 7.36 -19.00
N ALA A 164 -15.76 7.36 -17.69
CA ALA A 164 -15.00 8.42 -17.01
C ALA A 164 -13.47 8.25 -17.13
N GLY A 165 -12.99 7.18 -17.79
CA GLY A 165 -11.56 6.91 -17.99
C GLY A 165 -10.93 5.98 -16.96
N CYS A 166 -11.71 5.35 -16.08
CA CYS A 166 -11.21 4.25 -15.26
C CYS A 166 -10.96 3.01 -16.13
N GLU A 167 -10.05 2.14 -15.67
CA GLU A 167 -9.81 0.83 -16.27
C GLU A 167 -10.31 -0.27 -15.32
N VAL A 168 -10.83 -1.37 -15.87
CA VAL A 168 -11.07 -2.58 -15.08
C VAL A 168 -9.86 -3.49 -15.17
N LEU A 169 -9.31 -3.88 -14.03
CA LEU A 169 -8.37 -4.99 -13.90
C LEU A 169 -9.20 -6.25 -13.56
N PRO A 170 -9.38 -7.18 -14.51
CA PRO A 170 -10.09 -8.43 -14.24
C PRO A 170 -9.40 -9.20 -13.15
N CYS A 171 -10.14 -9.72 -12.18
CA CYS A 171 -9.60 -10.58 -11.13
C CYS A 171 -10.69 -11.54 -10.65
N GLU A 172 -10.31 -12.80 -10.44
CA GLU A 172 -11.22 -13.83 -9.95
C GLU A 172 -11.63 -13.59 -8.50
N LEU A 173 -12.73 -14.24 -8.12
CA LEU A 173 -13.21 -14.24 -6.75
C LEU A 173 -12.90 -15.57 -6.05
N HIS A 174 -12.32 -15.49 -4.86
CA HIS A 174 -12.21 -16.59 -3.91
C HIS A 174 -13.19 -16.35 -2.75
N GLU A 175 -14.09 -17.30 -2.50
CA GLU A 175 -15.14 -17.19 -1.47
C GLU A 175 -15.95 -15.88 -1.54
N GLY A 176 -16.21 -15.40 -2.75
CA GLY A 176 -16.97 -14.16 -3.00
C GLY A 176 -16.18 -12.87 -2.76
N ARG A 177 -14.86 -12.94 -2.57
CA ARG A 177 -13.96 -11.78 -2.43
C ARG A 177 -12.89 -11.83 -3.50
N VAL A 178 -12.29 -10.69 -3.83
CA VAL A 178 -11.14 -10.62 -4.75
C VAL A 178 -10.02 -11.53 -4.26
N ALA A 179 -9.47 -12.38 -5.13
CA ALA A 179 -8.32 -13.21 -4.82
C ALA A 179 -7.06 -12.33 -4.72
N LEU A 180 -6.70 -11.92 -3.50
CA LEU A 180 -5.59 -10.97 -3.28
C LEU A 180 -4.23 -11.45 -3.81
N PRO A 181 -3.84 -12.74 -3.71
CA PRO A 181 -2.58 -13.20 -4.28
C PRO A 181 -2.50 -13.00 -5.80
N GLU A 182 -3.55 -13.37 -6.52
CA GLU A 182 -3.64 -13.19 -7.98
C GLU A 182 -3.64 -11.71 -8.35
N LEU A 183 -4.37 -10.86 -7.62
CA LEU A 183 -4.31 -9.42 -7.81
C LEU A 183 -2.88 -8.89 -7.65
N LEU A 184 -2.13 -9.36 -6.67
CA LEU A 184 -0.75 -8.93 -6.47
C LEU A 184 0.14 -9.37 -7.64
N ASP A 185 -0.04 -10.58 -8.17
CA ASP A 185 0.67 -11.05 -9.36
C ASP A 185 0.35 -10.18 -10.59
N ASP A 186 -0.92 -9.84 -10.81
CA ASP A 186 -1.34 -8.98 -11.92
C ASP A 186 -0.80 -7.55 -11.82
N LEU A 187 -0.79 -6.97 -10.61
CA LEU A 187 -0.18 -5.66 -10.38
C LEU A 187 1.33 -5.73 -10.67
N ALA A 188 2.00 -6.78 -10.24
CA ALA A 188 3.41 -6.99 -10.53
C ALA A 188 3.70 -7.16 -12.02
N ALA A 189 2.86 -7.88 -12.76
CA ALA A 189 2.96 -8.02 -14.21
C ALA A 189 2.83 -6.67 -14.95
N ARG A 190 2.12 -5.71 -14.36
CA ARG A 190 2.03 -4.31 -14.82
C ARG A 190 3.20 -3.42 -14.36
N GLY A 191 4.20 -3.99 -13.71
CA GLY A 191 5.39 -3.29 -13.23
C GLY A 191 5.22 -2.55 -11.90
N ILE A 192 4.10 -2.77 -11.18
CA ILE A 192 3.85 -2.20 -9.86
C ILE A 192 4.68 -3.00 -8.85
N ARG A 193 5.67 -2.35 -8.23
CA ARG A 193 6.57 -3.01 -7.25
C ARG A 193 6.24 -2.69 -5.80
N SER A 194 5.41 -1.69 -5.56
CA SER A 194 5.04 -1.27 -4.21
C SER A 194 3.59 -0.83 -4.16
N LEU A 195 2.88 -1.32 -3.15
CA LEU A 195 1.45 -1.13 -2.95
C LEU A 195 1.20 -0.59 -1.54
N LEU A 196 0.59 0.57 -1.46
CA LEU A 196 0.09 1.14 -0.22
C LEU A 196 -1.38 0.75 -0.02
N VAL A 197 -1.67 -0.08 0.97
CA VAL A 197 -3.06 -0.39 1.34
C VAL A 197 -3.52 0.66 2.34
N GLU A 198 -4.49 1.48 1.94
CA GLU A 198 -5.18 2.46 2.79
C GLU A 198 -6.65 2.06 2.93
N GLY A 199 -7.28 2.43 4.04
CA GLY A 199 -8.75 2.47 4.15
C GLY A 199 -9.45 1.12 4.27
N GLY A 200 -10.50 1.11 5.11
CA GLY A 200 -11.41 -0.01 5.29
C GLY A 200 -10.86 -1.14 6.16
N ALA A 201 -11.46 -1.34 7.34
CA ALA A 201 -11.09 -2.44 8.25
C ALA A 201 -11.14 -3.82 7.56
N ALA A 202 -12.09 -4.05 6.66
CA ALA A 202 -12.27 -5.33 5.98
C ALA A 202 -11.13 -5.64 5.00
N VAL A 203 -10.66 -4.65 4.22
CA VAL A 203 -9.55 -4.83 3.28
C VAL A 203 -8.26 -5.05 4.05
N ALA A 204 -7.96 -4.17 5.01
CA ALA A 204 -6.79 -4.32 5.86
C ALA A 204 -6.77 -5.67 6.59
N LYS A 205 -7.93 -6.13 7.09
CA LYS A 205 -8.05 -7.47 7.69
C LYS A 205 -7.79 -8.59 6.69
N SER A 206 -8.29 -8.51 5.46
CA SER A 206 -8.06 -9.56 4.45
C SER A 206 -6.56 -9.69 4.11
N PHE A 207 -5.86 -8.57 3.93
CA PHE A 207 -4.40 -8.58 3.72
C PHE A 207 -3.62 -9.16 4.92
N LEU A 208 -4.08 -8.92 6.15
CA LEU A 208 -3.45 -9.47 7.36
C LEU A 208 -3.74 -10.98 7.52
N ASP A 209 -4.99 -11.39 7.31
CA ASP A 209 -5.44 -12.78 7.45
C ASP A 209 -4.79 -13.70 6.38
N GLU A 210 -4.57 -13.18 5.17
CA GLU A 210 -3.89 -13.89 4.07
C GLU A 210 -2.36 -13.77 4.13
N ASP A 211 -1.82 -13.14 5.17
CA ASP A 211 -0.38 -12.96 5.39
C ASP A 211 0.36 -12.23 4.25
N LEU A 212 -0.28 -11.21 3.67
CA LEU A 212 0.22 -10.47 2.50
C LEU A 212 0.89 -9.13 2.84
N VAL A 213 0.86 -8.70 4.11
CA VAL A 213 1.44 -7.40 4.54
C VAL A 213 2.94 -7.54 4.82
N ASP A 214 3.79 -6.76 4.16
CA ASP A 214 5.24 -6.76 4.41
C ASP A 214 5.66 -5.70 5.43
N GLU A 215 4.98 -4.55 5.40
CA GLU A 215 5.25 -3.42 6.26
C GLU A 215 3.96 -2.83 6.83
N ILE A 216 4.05 -2.30 8.06
CA ILE A 216 2.94 -1.58 8.68
C ILE A 216 3.42 -0.18 9.05
N ALA A 217 2.67 0.82 8.61
CA ALA A 217 2.79 2.21 9.04
C ALA A 217 1.60 2.58 9.91
N LEU A 218 1.79 2.55 11.23
CA LEU A 218 0.73 2.79 12.20
C LEU A 218 0.83 4.22 12.76
N PHE A 219 -0.10 5.07 12.34
CA PHE A 219 -0.32 6.38 12.93
C PHE A 219 -1.27 6.27 14.13
N ARG A 220 -0.88 6.82 15.28
CA ARG A 220 -1.73 6.99 16.46
C ARG A 220 -1.98 8.47 16.70
N GLY A 221 -3.24 8.89 16.64
CA GLY A 221 -3.67 10.24 17.02
C GLY A 221 -4.21 10.30 18.45
N GLY A 222 -4.25 11.50 19.02
CA GLY A 222 -4.69 11.73 20.41
C GLY A 222 -6.20 11.74 20.62
N VAL A 223 -7.01 11.66 19.56
CA VAL A 223 -8.48 11.72 19.66
C VAL A 223 -9.07 10.40 20.17
N SER A 224 -10.26 10.46 20.79
CA SER A 224 -11.04 9.29 21.19
C SER A 224 -12.35 9.20 20.38
N LEU A 225 -12.64 7.99 19.89
CA LEU A 225 -13.80 7.69 19.06
C LEU A 225 -14.82 6.75 19.72
N ALA A 226 -14.50 6.17 20.89
CA ALA A 226 -15.35 5.22 21.61
C ALA A 226 -16.81 5.69 21.78
N GLY A 227 -17.73 4.74 21.72
CA GLY A 227 -19.17 4.96 21.94
C GLY A 227 -19.93 5.61 20.78
N LYS A 228 -19.27 5.94 19.65
CA LYS A 228 -19.90 6.68 18.53
C LYS A 228 -20.31 5.80 17.33
N GLY A 229 -20.38 4.48 17.48
CA GLY A 229 -20.42 3.56 16.33
C GLY A 229 -19.04 3.40 15.67
N ALA A 230 -18.00 3.41 16.51
CA ALA A 230 -16.62 3.38 16.09
C ALA A 230 -16.24 2.04 15.44
N VAL A 231 -15.39 2.12 14.41
CA VAL A 231 -14.90 0.96 13.67
C VAL A 231 -13.55 0.56 14.26
N ALA A 232 -13.47 -0.64 14.82
CA ALA A 232 -12.25 -1.14 15.46
C ALA A 232 -11.11 -1.28 14.43
N SER A 233 -9.88 -1.02 14.87
CA SER A 233 -8.70 -1.32 14.08
C SER A 233 -8.61 -2.83 13.80
N PRO A 234 -8.24 -3.24 12.57
CA PRO A 234 -8.01 -4.64 12.23
C PRO A 234 -6.80 -5.24 12.97
N LEU A 235 -5.93 -4.40 13.56
CA LEU A 235 -4.82 -4.86 14.40
C LEU A 235 -5.27 -5.33 15.79
N GLY A 236 -6.51 -5.03 16.19
CA GLY A 236 -7.06 -5.41 17.49
C GLY A 236 -6.22 -4.92 18.67
N ASP A 237 -5.93 -5.83 19.59
CA ASP A 237 -5.05 -5.65 20.76
C ASP A 237 -3.55 -5.70 20.43
N GLY A 238 -3.20 -5.87 19.15
CA GLY A 238 -1.82 -5.99 18.68
C GLY A 238 -1.38 -7.41 18.35
N ALA A 239 -2.23 -8.44 18.50
CA ALA A 239 -1.89 -9.81 18.09
C ALA A 239 -1.38 -9.89 16.63
N SER A 240 -1.99 -9.13 15.72
CA SER A 240 -1.56 -9.03 14.31
C SER A 240 -0.16 -8.45 14.12
N LEU A 241 0.45 -7.84 15.15
CA LEU A 241 1.82 -7.33 15.12
C LEU A 241 2.84 -8.37 15.57
N ALA A 242 2.44 -9.55 16.07
CA ALA A 242 3.36 -10.57 16.58
C ALA A 242 4.36 -11.07 15.51
N GLY A 243 3.94 -11.11 14.24
CA GLY A 243 4.77 -11.45 13.08
C GLY A 243 5.71 -10.34 12.61
N PHE A 244 5.72 -9.18 13.29
CA PHE A 244 6.45 -8.00 12.85
C PHE A 244 7.45 -7.51 13.90
N THR A 245 8.50 -6.85 13.43
CA THR A 245 9.50 -6.16 14.26
C THR A 245 9.32 -4.66 14.07
N GLN A 246 9.28 -3.90 15.17
CA GLN A 246 9.29 -2.44 15.11
C GLN A 246 10.66 -1.97 14.58
N THR A 247 10.66 -1.25 13.47
CA THR A 247 11.87 -0.77 12.79
C THR A 247 12.11 0.73 12.98
N GLY A 248 11.09 1.47 13.42
CA GLY A 248 11.25 2.89 13.69
C GLY A 248 10.04 3.52 14.35
N GLU A 249 10.25 4.72 14.90
CA GLU A 249 9.20 5.56 15.44
C GLU A 249 9.53 7.03 15.17
N ALA A 250 8.51 7.82 14.85
CA ALA A 250 8.59 9.26 14.65
C ALA A 250 7.36 9.97 15.21
N ARG A 251 7.49 11.26 15.49
CA ARG A 251 6.38 12.13 15.90
C ARG A 251 6.11 13.18 14.82
N TYR A 252 4.83 13.42 14.55
CA TYR A 252 4.36 14.40 13.58
C TYR A 252 3.30 15.28 14.24
N GLY A 253 3.75 16.38 14.86
CA GLY A 253 2.91 17.11 15.81
C GLY A 253 2.61 16.23 17.03
N ASP A 254 1.34 16.13 17.41
CA ASP A 254 0.89 15.32 18.54
C ASP A 254 0.73 13.83 18.20
N ASP A 255 0.76 13.48 16.92
CA ASP A 255 0.60 12.11 16.46
C ASP A 255 1.92 11.34 16.50
N LYS A 256 1.80 10.03 16.61
CA LYS A 256 2.93 9.09 16.57
C LYS A 256 2.82 8.19 15.35
N LEU A 257 3.90 8.05 14.58
CA LEU A 257 4.04 7.06 13.53
C LEU A 257 5.01 5.97 14.00
N THR A 258 4.56 4.72 14.03
CA THR A 258 5.41 3.57 14.29
C THR A 258 5.49 2.71 13.03
N HIS A 259 6.71 2.35 12.63
CA HIS A 259 6.99 1.48 11.50
C HIS A 259 7.28 0.06 11.99
N TYR A 260 6.69 -0.91 11.31
CA TYR A 260 6.96 -2.31 11.51
C TYR A 260 7.29 -2.99 10.19
N SER A 261 8.20 -3.95 10.22
CA SER A 261 8.53 -4.81 9.09
C SER A 261 8.32 -6.27 9.47
N ARG A 262 7.83 -7.08 8.52
CA ARG A 262 7.66 -8.52 8.67
C ARG A 262 8.96 -9.18 9.12
N LYS A 263 8.87 -10.09 10.09
CA LYS A 263 10.01 -10.92 10.53
C LYS A 263 10.42 -11.85 9.38
N ALA A 264 11.72 -11.98 9.18
CA ALA A 264 12.30 -12.90 8.21
C ALA A 264 12.06 -14.36 8.60
#